data_AF-A0AAW1H851-F1
#
_entry.id   AF-A0AAW1H851-F1
#
_cell.length_a   1.000
_cell.length_b   1.000
_cell.length_c   1.000
_cell.angle_alpha   90.00
_cell.angle_beta   90.00
_cell.angle_gamma   90.00
#
_symmetry.space_group_name_H-M   'P 1'
#
loop_
_entity.id
_entity.type
_entity.pdbx_description
1 polymer ?
#
loop_
_entity_poly.entity_id
_entity_poly.type
_entity_poly.pdbx_seq_one_letter_code
_entity_poly.pdbx_strand_id
1 'polypeptide(L)'
;MLVVDPMKRITIPEIRLHSWFQAHLPRYLAVPPPDTMQQAKKIDKDILQEVVRMGFDGNELIESLHNRLQNEGTVAYYLLFDNHFRASNGYLGAEFQELMDINVSPAHPNDVTSPASANRYHGYADYQGIGLRQQFPVERKWTLGLQSRAHPREIMSEVLKGLRELNVCWKKIGHYNMKCRWIPGIPGQHEGMVSNPADSDHCFANEASIVENDGVSRSPHVVKFEVQLYKTLDEKYLLDLQRVQGPQMLFLEICAAFLAQLRVL
;
A
#
# COMPACT_ATOMS: atom_id res chain seq x y z
N MET A 1 16.10 -19.71 1.66
CA MET A 1 15.94 -18.68 2.73
C MET A 1 17.22 -17.90 3.02
N LEU A 2 18.39 -18.53 3.08
CA LEU A 2 19.67 -17.87 3.39
C LEU A 2 20.31 -17.18 2.16
N VAL A 3 19.51 -16.54 1.32
CA VAL A 3 20.04 -15.72 0.21
C VAL A 3 20.49 -14.39 0.78
N VAL A 4 21.74 -14.01 0.49
CA VAL A 4 22.36 -12.77 0.97
C VAL A 4 21.58 -11.56 0.47
N ASP A 5 21.28 -11.53 -0.83
CA ASP A 5 20.46 -10.49 -1.45
C ASP A 5 18.99 -10.60 -1.00
N PRO A 6 18.44 -9.59 -0.28
CA PRO A 6 17.07 -9.63 0.21
C PRO A 6 16.04 -9.58 -0.92
N MET A 7 16.34 -8.97 -2.07
CA MET A 7 15.41 -8.87 -3.19
C MET A 7 15.24 -10.19 -3.94
N LYS A 8 16.22 -11.08 -3.82
CA LYS A 8 16.19 -12.45 -4.38
C LYS A 8 15.86 -13.51 -3.34
N ARG A 9 15.63 -13.10 -2.09
CA ARG A 9 15.33 -14.02 -1.01
C ARG A 9 13.89 -14.51 -1.16
N ILE A 10 13.73 -15.83 -1.07
CA ILE A 10 12.42 -16.49 -1.14
C ILE A 10 11.39 -15.84 -0.20
N THR A 11 10.21 -15.52 -0.73
CA THR A 11 9.11 -14.88 0.03
C THR A 11 8.24 -15.92 0.75
N ILE A 12 7.42 -15.50 1.72
CA ILE A 12 6.50 -16.44 2.41
C ILE A 12 5.57 -17.18 1.43
N PRO A 13 4.93 -16.52 0.45
CA PRO A 13 4.13 -17.22 -0.55
C PRO A 13 4.93 -18.28 -1.33
N GLU A 14 6.17 -17.96 -1.72
CA GLU A 14 7.05 -18.91 -2.41
C GLU A 14 7.49 -20.07 -1.50
N ILE A 15 7.75 -19.82 -0.21
CA ILE A 15 8.03 -20.86 0.78
C ILE A 15 6.84 -21.82 0.88
N ARG A 16 5.60 -21.31 0.89
CA ARG A 16 4.38 -22.15 0.95
C ARG A 16 4.21 -23.07 -0.26
N LEU A 17 4.79 -22.70 -1.40
CA LEU A 17 4.81 -23.52 -2.62
C LEU A 17 5.97 -24.52 -2.66
N HIS A 18 6.95 -24.39 -1.77
CA HIS A 18 8.16 -25.21 -1.80
C HIS A 18 7.87 -26.65 -1.32
N SER A 19 8.29 -27.65 -2.08
CA SER A 19 7.99 -29.07 -1.82
C SER A 19 8.41 -29.54 -0.42
N TRP A 20 9.55 -29.05 0.09
CA TRP A 20 10.00 -29.34 1.46
C TRP A 20 9.06 -28.77 2.53
N PHE A 21 8.47 -27.59 2.30
CA PHE A 21 7.56 -26.96 3.25
C PHE A 21 6.18 -27.62 3.26
N GLN A 22 5.74 -28.15 2.11
CA GLN A 22 4.48 -28.87 1.98
C GLN A 22 4.53 -30.29 2.56
N ALA A 23 5.72 -30.87 2.68
CA ALA A 23 5.90 -32.20 3.26
C ALA A 23 5.43 -32.21 4.73
N HIS A 24 4.36 -32.97 4.99
CA HIS A 24 3.74 -33.07 6.32
C HIS A 24 3.23 -31.74 6.90
N LEU A 25 2.88 -30.77 6.06
CA LEU A 25 2.36 -29.48 6.51
C LEU A 25 1.00 -29.67 7.21
N PRO A 26 0.87 -29.33 8.51
CA PRO A 26 -0.41 -29.43 9.20
C PRO A 26 -1.48 -28.53 8.55
N ARG A 27 -2.71 -29.06 8.41
CA ARG A 27 -3.80 -28.39 7.69
C ARG A 27 -4.14 -26.99 8.22
N TYR A 28 -3.98 -26.76 9.53
CA TYR A 28 -4.21 -25.45 10.14
C TYR A 28 -3.18 -24.38 9.72
N LEU A 29 -2.01 -24.77 9.19
CA LEU A 29 -1.01 -23.86 8.64
C LEU A 29 -1.11 -23.73 7.10
N ALA A 30 -1.73 -24.71 6.43
CA ALA A 30 -1.91 -24.72 4.99
C ALA A 30 -2.91 -23.66 4.50
N VAL A 31 -3.83 -23.21 5.37
CA VAL A 31 -4.73 -22.09 5.09
C VAL A 31 -3.91 -20.79 5.05
N PRO A 32 -3.90 -20.05 3.92
CA PRO A 32 -3.28 -18.73 3.89
C PRO A 32 -3.97 -17.83 4.91
N PRO A 33 -3.24 -17.13 5.80
CA PRO A 33 -3.88 -16.11 6.61
C PRO A 33 -4.57 -15.09 5.68
N PRO A 34 -5.73 -14.54 6.05
CA PRO A 34 -6.46 -13.55 5.27
C PRO A 34 -5.72 -12.20 5.29
N ASP A 35 -4.52 -12.15 4.70
CA ASP A 35 -3.57 -11.05 4.84
C ASP A 35 -3.46 -10.17 3.60
N THR A 36 -4.09 -10.53 2.48
CA THR A 36 -4.31 -9.53 1.45
C THR A 36 -5.51 -8.71 1.90
N MET A 37 -5.31 -7.46 2.33
CA MET A 37 -6.41 -6.51 2.64
C MET A 37 -7.51 -6.43 1.56
N GLN A 38 -7.21 -6.93 0.34
CA GLN A 38 -8.13 -7.08 -0.78
C GLN A 38 -9.07 -8.31 -0.66
N GLN A 39 -8.63 -9.41 -0.07
CA GLN A 39 -9.47 -10.61 0.17
C GLN A 39 -10.44 -10.38 1.34
N ALA A 40 -10.01 -9.70 2.40
CA ALA A 40 -10.89 -9.31 3.51
C ALA A 40 -11.98 -8.30 3.09
N LYS A 41 -11.81 -7.60 1.96
CA LYS A 41 -12.82 -6.67 1.42
C LYS A 41 -13.77 -7.31 0.41
N LYS A 42 -13.41 -8.45 -0.19
CA LYS A 42 -14.28 -9.15 -1.13
C LYS A 42 -15.07 -10.20 -0.36
N ILE A 43 -16.12 -9.76 0.32
CA ILE A 43 -17.14 -10.66 0.86
C ILE A 43 -17.77 -11.38 -0.34
N ASP A 44 -17.70 -12.70 -0.33
CA ASP A 44 -18.29 -13.53 -1.36
C ASP A 44 -19.81 -13.55 -1.16
N LYS A 45 -20.55 -13.07 -2.16
CA LYS A 45 -22.00 -12.93 -2.09
C LYS A 45 -22.72 -14.28 -2.09
N ASP A 46 -22.12 -15.30 -2.69
CA ASP A 46 -22.76 -16.60 -2.83
C ASP A 46 -22.70 -17.35 -1.50
N ILE A 47 -21.55 -17.30 -0.83
CA ILE A 47 -21.37 -17.86 0.51
C ILE A 47 -22.19 -17.07 1.54
N LEU A 48 -22.29 -15.74 1.40
CA LEU A 48 -23.14 -14.93 2.25
C LEU A 48 -24.61 -15.36 2.15
N GLN A 49 -25.12 -15.58 0.94
CA GLN A 49 -26.49 -16.07 0.74
C GLN A 49 -26.70 -17.45 1.33
N GLU A 50 -25.70 -18.32 1.26
CA GLU A 50 -25.76 -19.65 1.88
C GLU A 50 -25.80 -19.59 3.42
N VAL A 51 -25.01 -18.71 4.04
CA VAL A 51 -25.06 -18.49 5.49
C VAL A 51 -26.41 -17.89 5.91
N VAL A 52 -26.95 -16.94 5.13
CA VAL A 52 -28.29 -16.38 5.39
C VAL A 52 -29.38 -17.46 5.24
N ARG A 53 -29.25 -18.38 4.28
CA ARG A 53 -30.14 -19.54 4.13
C ARG A 53 -30.09 -20.49 5.33
N MET A 54 -28.97 -20.55 6.05
CA MET A 54 -28.83 -21.32 7.29
C MET A 54 -29.45 -20.62 8.52
N GLY A 55 -30.01 -19.41 8.36
CA GLY A 55 -30.78 -18.72 9.40
C GLY A 55 -30.06 -17.55 10.09
N PHE A 56 -28.90 -17.12 9.59
CA PHE A 56 -28.18 -15.96 10.13
C PHE A 56 -28.67 -14.64 9.47
N ASP A 57 -28.66 -13.54 10.23
CA ASP A 57 -28.98 -12.22 9.68
C ASP A 57 -27.85 -11.70 8.78
N GLY A 58 -28.21 -11.28 7.56
CA GLY A 58 -27.25 -10.84 6.56
C GLY A 58 -26.57 -9.51 6.93
N ASN A 59 -27.29 -8.58 7.59
CA ASN A 59 -26.75 -7.27 7.92
C ASN A 59 -25.76 -7.36 9.09
N GLU A 60 -26.13 -8.12 10.13
CA GLU A 60 -25.27 -8.40 11.27
C GLU A 60 -24.00 -9.15 10.85
N LEU A 61 -24.12 -10.08 9.89
CA LEU A 61 -22.98 -10.82 9.35
C LEU A 61 -22.03 -9.92 8.56
N ILE A 62 -22.55 -9.05 7.69
CA ILE A 62 -21.71 -8.10 6.93
C ILE A 62 -20.96 -7.15 7.87
N GLU A 63 -21.65 -6.62 8.88
CA GLU A 63 -21.05 -5.75 9.89
C GLU A 63 -19.98 -6.49 10.70
N SER A 64 -20.28 -7.73 11.12
CA SER A 64 -19.33 -8.59 11.83
C SER A 64 -18.09 -8.92 10.99
N LEU A 65 -18.25 -9.16 9.69
CA LEU A 65 -17.14 -9.42 8.75
C LEU A 65 -16.29 -8.16 8.51
N HIS A 66 -16.91 -6.99 8.40
CA HIS A 66 -16.19 -5.71 8.27
C HIS A 66 -15.42 -5.35 9.54
N ASN A 67 -16.02 -5.58 10.70
CA ASN A 67 -15.42 -5.29 12.01
C ASN A 67 -14.47 -6.40 12.51
N ARG A 68 -14.31 -7.50 11.76
CA ARG A 68 -13.52 -8.69 12.13
C ARG A 68 -13.91 -9.27 13.50
N LEU A 69 -15.20 -9.26 13.82
CA LEU A 69 -15.74 -9.87 15.03
C LEU A 69 -15.80 -11.40 14.86
N GLN A 70 -15.52 -12.16 15.91
CA GLN A 70 -15.58 -13.61 15.92
C GLN A 70 -16.93 -14.08 16.50
N ASN A 71 -17.92 -14.18 15.63
CA ASN A 71 -19.29 -14.61 15.96
C ASN A 71 -19.61 -15.94 15.24
N GLU A 72 -20.63 -16.67 15.69
CA GLU A 72 -21.06 -17.94 15.06
C GLU A 72 -21.31 -17.79 13.55
N GLY A 73 -21.92 -16.68 13.13
CA GLY A 73 -22.14 -16.38 11.71
C GLY A 73 -20.84 -16.16 10.92
N THR A 74 -19.83 -15.51 11.51
CA THR A 74 -18.53 -15.33 10.84
C THR A 74 -17.74 -16.64 10.75
N VAL A 75 -17.85 -17.49 11.76
CA VAL A 75 -17.24 -18.84 11.74
C VAL A 75 -17.92 -19.69 10.67
N ALA A 76 -19.25 -19.69 10.60
CA ALA A 76 -20.00 -20.39 9.55
C ALA A 76 -19.61 -19.89 8.14
N TYR A 77 -19.51 -18.57 7.96
CA TYR A 77 -19.03 -17.97 6.72
C TYR A 77 -17.62 -18.45 6.35
N TYR A 78 -16.65 -18.39 7.26
CA TYR A 78 -15.28 -18.83 6.96
C TYR A 78 -15.17 -20.33 6.74
N LEU A 79 -15.98 -21.15 7.42
CA LEU A 79 -16.04 -22.60 7.19
C LEU A 79 -16.59 -22.94 5.80
N LEU A 80 -17.66 -22.26 5.37
CA LEU A 80 -18.23 -22.44 4.04
C LEU A 80 -17.30 -21.89 2.96
N PHE A 81 -16.67 -20.75 3.22
CA PHE A 81 -15.63 -20.19 2.38
C PHE A 81 -14.48 -21.19 2.21
N ASP A 82 -13.94 -21.74 3.29
CA ASP A 82 -12.91 -22.77 3.21
C ASP A 82 -13.37 -24.03 2.48
N ASN A 83 -14.64 -24.45 2.61
CA ASN A 83 -15.19 -25.61 1.90
C ASN A 83 -15.24 -25.37 0.38
N HIS A 84 -15.78 -24.23 -0.05
CA HIS A 84 -15.90 -23.88 -1.46
C HIS A 84 -14.53 -23.66 -2.13
N PHE A 85 -13.57 -23.09 -1.40
CA PHE A 85 -12.19 -22.93 -1.87
C PHE A 85 -11.38 -24.23 -1.80
N ARG A 86 -11.69 -25.16 -0.88
CA ARG A 86 -11.11 -26.53 -0.87
C ARG A 86 -11.54 -27.36 -2.08
N ALA A 87 -12.76 -27.18 -2.57
CA ALA A 87 -13.26 -27.89 -3.74
C ALA A 87 -12.56 -27.46 -5.05
N SER A 88 -11.99 -26.24 -5.10
CA SER A 88 -11.28 -25.71 -6.28
C SER A 88 -9.75 -25.83 -6.20
N ASN A 89 -9.15 -25.86 -5.01
CA ASN A 89 -7.72 -26.12 -4.81
C ASN A 89 -7.51 -27.54 -4.27
N GLY A 90 -7.53 -28.51 -5.20
CA GLY A 90 -7.38 -29.94 -4.95
C GLY A 90 -6.06 -30.35 -4.32
N TYR A 91 -5.96 -30.20 -2.99
CA TYR A 91 -4.99 -30.93 -2.17
C TYR A 91 -5.67 -32.04 -1.34
N LEU A 92 -7.01 -32.09 -1.32
CA LEU A 92 -7.80 -33.05 -0.53
C LEU A 92 -8.84 -33.86 -1.31
N GLY A 93 -8.88 -33.72 -2.64
CA GLY A 93 -9.61 -34.66 -3.49
C GLY A 93 -8.95 -36.04 -3.56
N ALA A 94 -7.63 -36.12 -3.33
CA ALA A 94 -6.87 -37.36 -3.45
C ALA A 94 -7.19 -38.37 -2.33
N GLU A 95 -7.37 -37.93 -1.08
CA GLU A 95 -7.56 -38.86 0.05
C GLU A 95 -8.98 -39.46 0.13
N PHE A 96 -9.99 -38.84 -0.48
CA PHE A 96 -11.35 -39.41 -0.52
C PHE A 96 -11.54 -40.38 -1.69
N GLN A 97 -10.77 -40.21 -2.78
CA GLN A 97 -10.78 -41.11 -3.93
C GLN A 97 -9.91 -42.36 -3.68
N GLU A 98 -8.75 -42.24 -3.01
CA GLU A 98 -7.87 -43.39 -2.71
C GLU A 98 -8.50 -44.45 -1.77
N LEU A 99 -9.51 -44.08 -0.96
CA LEU A 99 -10.26 -45.04 -0.14
C LEU A 99 -11.42 -45.72 -0.88
N MET A 100 -11.84 -45.18 -2.04
CA MET A 100 -12.93 -45.74 -2.85
C MET A 100 -12.46 -46.44 -4.13
N ASP A 101 -11.21 -46.26 -4.55
CA ASP A 101 -10.67 -46.79 -5.82
C ASP A 101 -10.07 -48.21 -5.75
N ILE A 102 -10.22 -48.94 -4.65
CA ILE A 102 -9.77 -50.35 -4.58
C ILE A 102 -10.74 -51.31 -5.32
N ASN A 103 -11.89 -50.86 -5.82
CA ASN A 103 -12.72 -51.76 -6.63
C ASN A 103 -13.57 -51.07 -7.69
N VAL A 104 -13.46 -51.59 -8.92
CA VAL A 104 -14.29 -51.37 -10.12
C VAL A 104 -13.76 -50.33 -11.12
N SER A 105 -13.03 -50.81 -12.13
CA SER A 105 -13.00 -50.20 -13.47
C SER A 105 -14.35 -50.42 -14.18
N PRO A 106 -14.83 -49.45 -14.96
CA PRO A 106 -15.14 -49.75 -16.37
C PRO A 106 -14.83 -48.61 -17.36
N ALA A 107 -14.69 -49.01 -18.63
CA ALA A 107 -14.19 -48.23 -19.75
C ALA A 107 -15.26 -47.53 -20.61
N HIS A 108 -14.80 -46.49 -21.35
CA HIS A 108 -15.27 -45.95 -22.65
C HIS A 108 -16.57 -45.09 -22.72
N PRO A 109 -16.86 -44.33 -23.83
CA PRO A 109 -16.04 -43.84 -24.97
C PRO A 109 -16.28 -42.36 -25.41
N ASN A 110 -15.42 -41.90 -26.34
CA ASN A 110 -15.54 -40.88 -27.42
C ASN A 110 -16.75 -39.92 -27.49
N ASP A 111 -16.47 -38.64 -27.81
CA ASP A 111 -17.09 -38.01 -29.00
C ASP A 111 -16.28 -36.86 -29.61
N VAL A 112 -16.30 -36.83 -30.94
CA VAL A 112 -15.63 -35.89 -31.86
C VAL A 112 -16.56 -34.69 -32.11
N THR A 113 -16.02 -33.51 -32.48
CA THR A 113 -16.45 -32.65 -33.63
C THR A 113 -16.03 -31.19 -33.45
N SER A 114 -15.16 -30.69 -34.34
CA SER A 114 -15.15 -29.30 -34.83
C SER A 114 -15.81 -29.29 -36.22
N PRO A 115 -16.44 -28.19 -36.69
CA PRO A 115 -15.67 -27.30 -37.59
C PRO A 115 -16.10 -25.80 -37.68
N ALA A 116 -15.10 -24.98 -38.02
CA ALA A 116 -15.01 -23.93 -39.05
C ALA A 116 -15.95 -22.69 -39.14
N SER A 117 -15.30 -21.58 -39.57
CA SER A 117 -15.78 -20.38 -40.31
C SER A 117 -15.73 -19.08 -39.49
N ALA A 118 -15.18 -17.92 -39.92
CA ALA A 118 -14.84 -17.47 -41.26
C ALA A 118 -13.73 -16.39 -41.21
N ASN A 119 -12.84 -16.46 -42.19
CA ASN A 119 -11.87 -15.46 -42.57
C ASN A 119 -12.58 -14.41 -43.46
N ARG A 120 -12.42 -13.11 -43.18
CA ARG A 120 -12.69 -12.04 -44.17
C ARG A 120 -11.61 -10.97 -44.06
N TYR A 121 -10.68 -11.02 -45.01
CA TYR A 121 -9.90 -9.88 -45.45
C TYR A 121 -10.78 -8.98 -46.33
N HIS A 122 -10.70 -7.66 -46.13
CA HIS A 122 -11.17 -6.65 -47.09
C HIS A 122 -10.17 -5.49 -47.12
N GLY A 123 -9.69 -5.18 -48.32
CA GLY A 123 -8.57 -4.29 -48.57
C GLY A 123 -8.93 -2.81 -48.76
N TYR A 124 -7.87 -2.00 -48.61
CA TYR A 124 -7.55 -0.72 -49.23
C TYR A 124 -8.67 0.17 -49.82
N ALA A 125 -8.85 1.34 -49.20
CA ALA A 125 -9.04 2.60 -49.93
C ALA A 125 -8.42 3.75 -49.11
N ASP A 126 -7.63 4.55 -49.82
CA ASP A 126 -6.82 5.69 -49.40
C ASP A 126 -7.69 6.94 -49.20
N TYR A 127 -7.51 7.68 -48.10
CA TYR A 127 -7.95 9.08 -47.96
C TYR A 127 -6.97 9.85 -47.06
N GLN A 128 -6.13 10.61 -47.74
CA GLN A 128 -5.48 11.86 -47.36
C GLN A 128 -5.77 12.44 -45.95
N GLY A 129 -4.70 12.51 -45.14
CA GLY A 129 -4.19 13.77 -44.59
C GLY A 129 -5.06 14.56 -43.62
N ILE A 130 -5.08 14.18 -42.34
CA ILE A 130 -5.19 15.13 -41.22
C ILE A 130 -4.21 14.67 -40.13
N GLY A 131 -3.36 15.60 -39.70
CA GLY A 131 -2.23 15.36 -38.81
C GLY A 131 -2.60 14.68 -37.50
N LEU A 132 -2.20 13.42 -37.36
CA LEU A 132 -1.98 12.80 -36.07
C LEU A 132 -0.48 12.78 -35.84
N ARG A 133 0.01 13.84 -35.17
CA ARG A 133 1.30 13.79 -34.48
C ARG A 133 1.24 12.53 -33.63
N GLN A 134 1.96 11.48 -34.03
CA GLN A 134 2.09 10.25 -33.26
C GLN A 134 2.70 10.68 -31.92
N GLN A 135 1.85 10.91 -30.92
CA GLN A 135 2.26 11.03 -29.55
C GLN A 135 2.69 9.62 -29.17
N PHE A 136 3.94 9.27 -29.48
CA PHE A 136 4.61 8.18 -28.80
C PHE A 136 4.31 8.37 -27.32
N PRO A 137 3.73 7.39 -26.62
CA PRO A 137 3.57 7.47 -25.18
C PRO A 137 4.97 7.70 -24.63
N VAL A 138 5.24 8.92 -24.14
CA VAL A 138 6.49 9.20 -23.44
C VAL A 138 6.42 8.31 -22.23
N GLU A 139 7.18 7.21 -22.25
CA GLU A 139 7.22 6.24 -21.18
C GLU A 139 7.81 6.95 -19.95
N ARG A 140 6.94 7.44 -19.08
CA ARG A 140 7.34 8.18 -17.88
C ARG A 140 7.85 7.17 -16.88
N LYS A 141 9.17 7.09 -16.76
CA LYS A 141 9.83 6.29 -15.73
C LYS A 141 9.68 6.99 -14.39
N TRP A 142 9.02 6.31 -13.45
CA TRP A 142 8.95 6.75 -12.07
C TRP A 142 10.29 6.50 -11.37
N THR A 143 10.72 7.44 -10.55
CA THR A 143 11.90 7.31 -9.70
C THR A 143 11.51 7.57 -8.26
N LEU A 144 12.13 6.82 -7.34
CA LEU A 144 12.04 7.12 -5.91
C LEU A 144 12.90 8.35 -5.61
N GLY A 145 12.34 9.31 -4.88
CA GLY A 145 13.05 10.48 -4.35
C GLY A 145 13.81 11.32 -5.40
N LEU A 146 14.80 12.07 -4.91
CA LEU A 146 15.72 12.88 -5.73
C LEU A 146 17.14 12.35 -5.62
N GLN A 147 17.78 12.06 -6.75
CA GLN A 147 19.17 11.59 -6.79
C GLN A 147 20.13 12.75 -7.05
N SER A 148 21.25 12.77 -6.33
CA SER A 148 22.32 13.75 -6.49
C SER A 148 23.70 13.10 -6.39
N ARG A 149 24.69 13.70 -7.05
CA ARG A 149 26.11 13.34 -6.94
C ARG A 149 26.90 14.28 -6.02
N ALA A 150 26.26 15.32 -5.50
CA ALA A 150 26.92 16.29 -4.63
C ALA A 150 27.33 15.68 -3.29
N HIS A 151 28.21 16.38 -2.57
CA HIS A 151 28.66 15.92 -1.27
C HIS A 151 27.49 15.97 -0.25
N PRO A 152 27.33 14.99 0.66
CA PRO A 152 26.18 14.94 1.58
C PRO A 152 25.97 16.21 2.40
N ARG A 153 27.07 16.89 2.74
CA ARG A 153 27.02 18.16 3.46
C ARG A 153 26.34 19.25 2.64
N GLU A 154 26.65 19.34 1.35
CA GLU A 154 26.07 20.32 0.42
C GLU A 154 24.59 20.02 0.19
N ILE A 155 24.26 18.74 -0.03
CA ILE A 155 22.87 18.29 -0.16
C ILE A 155 22.06 18.70 1.06
N MET A 156 22.53 18.39 2.27
CA MET A 156 21.82 18.73 3.49
C MET A 156 21.73 20.24 3.72
N SER A 157 22.74 21.02 3.31
CA SER A 157 22.69 22.48 3.35
C SER A 157 21.59 23.05 2.45
N GLU A 158 21.46 22.56 1.22
CA GLU A 158 20.38 22.98 0.30
C GLU A 158 19.00 22.52 0.78
N VAL A 159 18.90 21.31 1.32
CA VAL A 159 17.66 20.81 1.95
C VAL A 159 17.22 21.74 3.09
N LEU A 160 18.12 22.08 4.01
CA LEU A 160 17.80 22.96 5.14
C LEU A 160 17.43 24.37 4.69
N LYS A 161 18.04 24.86 3.61
CA LYS A 161 17.71 26.14 3.00
C LYS A 161 16.29 26.12 2.40
N GLY A 162 15.95 25.11 1.61
CA GLY A 162 14.60 24.96 1.06
C GLY A 162 13.52 24.78 2.14
N LEU A 163 13.81 24.00 3.18
CA LEU A 163 12.89 23.88 4.31
C LEU A 163 12.63 25.23 5.01
N ARG A 164 13.66 26.08 5.13
CA ARG A 164 13.54 27.43 5.69
C ARG A 164 12.68 28.33 4.82
N GLU A 165 12.93 28.33 3.51
CA GLU A 165 12.19 29.17 2.55
C GLU A 165 10.69 28.79 2.48
N LEU A 166 10.35 27.53 2.75
CA LEU A 166 8.95 27.06 2.80
C LEU A 166 8.30 27.19 4.19
N ASN A 167 8.96 27.83 5.15
CA ASN A 167 8.50 27.95 6.53
C ASN A 167 8.17 26.58 7.18
N VAL A 168 8.91 25.54 6.80
CA VAL A 168 8.78 24.21 7.40
C VAL A 168 9.56 24.21 8.71
N CYS A 169 8.98 23.70 9.80
CA CYS A 169 9.72 23.44 11.03
C CYS A 169 10.32 22.04 10.97
N TRP A 170 11.57 21.85 11.39
CA TRP A 170 12.20 20.52 11.44
C TRP A 170 12.91 20.23 12.76
N LYS A 171 13.01 18.95 13.07
CA LYS A 171 13.79 18.39 14.18
C LYS A 171 14.78 17.38 13.62
N LYS A 172 16.06 17.55 13.97
CA LYS A 172 17.11 16.59 13.63
C LYS A 172 16.98 15.34 14.51
N ILE A 173 16.92 14.16 13.87
CA ILE A 173 16.93 12.86 14.56
C ILE A 173 18.29 12.18 14.37
N GLY A 174 18.92 12.35 13.21
CA GLY A 174 20.26 11.84 12.88
C GLY A 174 21.03 12.80 11.99
N HIS A 175 22.25 12.43 11.59
CA HIS A 175 23.07 13.27 10.70
C HIS A 175 22.41 13.54 9.35
N TYR A 176 21.61 12.59 8.86
CA TYR A 176 20.95 12.59 7.55
C TYR A 176 19.45 12.28 7.64
N ASN A 177 18.87 12.38 8.85
CA ASN A 177 17.47 12.11 9.15
C ASN A 177 16.85 13.31 9.87
N MET A 178 15.71 13.79 9.36
CA MET A 178 14.96 14.88 9.97
C MET A 178 13.46 14.64 9.89
N LYS A 179 12.76 15.03 10.95
CA LYS A 179 11.30 15.10 10.96
C LYS A 179 10.83 16.52 10.76
N CYS A 180 9.95 16.71 9.81
CA CYS A 180 9.46 17.99 9.35
C CYS A 180 7.97 18.14 9.67
N ARG A 181 7.55 19.37 9.95
CA ARG A 181 6.18 19.79 10.19
C ARG A 181 5.92 21.05 9.39
N TRP A 182 4.92 21.00 8.52
CA TRP A 182 4.50 22.11 7.70
C TRP A 182 3.04 22.46 8.00
N ILE A 183 2.78 23.76 8.11
CA ILE A 183 1.44 24.35 8.14
C ILE A 183 1.37 25.23 6.90
N PRO A 184 0.48 24.95 5.94
CA PRO A 184 0.17 25.88 4.87
C PRO A 184 -0.23 27.21 5.49
N GLY A 185 0.55 28.26 5.21
CA GLY A 185 0.21 29.60 5.67
C GLY A 185 -1.12 30.00 5.07
N ILE A 186 -2.10 30.35 5.91
CA ILE A 186 -3.26 31.12 5.45
C ILE A 186 -2.68 32.49 5.04
N PRO A 187 -2.81 32.93 3.79
CA PRO A 187 -2.33 34.25 3.39
C PRO A 187 -3.20 35.29 4.11
N GLY A 188 -2.66 35.90 5.17
CA GLY A 188 -3.39 36.91 5.96
C GLY A 188 -2.84 37.31 7.33
N GLN A 189 -1.77 36.69 7.85
CA GLN A 189 -1.20 37.07 9.18
C GLN A 189 0.29 37.43 9.17
N HIS A 190 0.81 37.97 8.06
CA HIS A 190 2.16 38.52 8.03
C HIS A 190 2.18 40.00 7.61
N GLU A 191 1.36 40.82 8.26
CA GLU A 191 1.61 42.25 8.44
C GLU A 191 1.30 42.61 9.90
N GLY A 192 2.36 42.83 10.68
CA GLY A 192 2.26 43.37 12.04
C GLY A 192 2.84 42.49 13.14
N MET A 193 4.17 42.40 13.23
CA MET A 193 4.82 42.94 14.43
C MET A 193 6.31 43.19 14.16
N VAL A 194 6.60 44.48 14.02
CA VAL A 194 7.94 45.05 14.06
C VAL A 194 8.50 44.87 15.48
N SER A 195 9.78 44.52 15.53
CA SER A 195 10.79 44.72 16.58
C SER A 195 10.35 45.22 17.96
N ASN A 196 10.77 44.51 19.02
CA ASN A 196 11.55 45.09 20.13
C ASN A 196 12.19 43.98 21.00
N PRO A 197 13.44 44.13 21.49
CA PRO A 197 14.06 43.26 22.49
C PRO A 197 13.97 43.85 23.92
N ALA A 198 14.22 43.01 24.95
CA ALA A 198 14.04 43.19 26.40
C ALA A 198 12.59 42.93 26.88
N ASP A 199 12.29 42.13 27.91
CA ASP A 199 13.01 41.97 29.18
C ASP A 199 12.59 40.66 29.89
N SER A 200 13.54 40.13 30.66
CA SER A 200 13.46 39.29 31.87
C SER A 200 12.61 38.01 31.98
N ASP A 201 13.32 36.97 32.45
CA ASP A 201 12.85 35.71 33.03
C ASP A 201 11.73 35.88 34.07
N HIS A 202 10.72 35.00 34.04
CA HIS A 202 10.19 34.38 35.25
C HIS A 202 9.60 32.99 35.01
N CYS A 203 10.03 32.10 35.89
CA CYS A 203 9.77 30.67 35.98
C CYS A 203 8.51 30.37 36.82
N PHE A 204 7.78 29.33 36.39
CA PHE A 204 6.98 28.34 37.16
C PHE A 204 5.72 28.74 37.96
N ALA A 205 4.66 27.95 37.65
CA ALA A 205 3.59 27.41 38.49
C ALA A 205 2.46 28.35 39.00
N ASN A 206 1.23 28.15 38.50
CA ASN A 206 0.26 27.28 39.20
C ASN A 206 -0.99 26.92 38.34
N GLU A 207 -1.54 25.75 38.63
CA GLU A 207 -2.77 25.08 38.13
C GLU A 207 -4.05 25.94 38.32
N ALA A 208 -5.23 25.71 37.73
CA ALA A 208 -5.91 24.55 37.14
C ALA A 208 -7.01 25.07 36.18
N SER A 209 -7.41 24.34 35.14
CA SER A 209 -8.61 23.50 35.26
C SER A 209 -8.55 22.27 34.34
N ILE A 210 -8.74 21.13 34.99
CA ILE A 210 -8.99 19.82 34.40
C ILE A 210 -10.31 19.88 33.63
N VAL A 211 -10.24 19.71 32.31
CA VAL A 211 -11.30 19.06 31.52
C VAL A 211 -10.59 18.09 30.60
N GLU A 212 -10.71 16.80 30.93
CA GLU A 212 -10.43 15.71 30.01
C GLU A 212 -11.33 15.87 28.78
N ASN A 213 -10.75 16.25 27.65
CA ASN A 213 -11.39 16.08 26.36
C ASN A 213 -10.32 15.55 25.40
N ASP A 214 -10.32 14.23 25.23
CA ASP A 214 -9.50 13.48 24.26
C ASP A 214 -10.02 13.72 22.83
N GLY A 215 -9.93 14.97 22.41
CA GLY A 215 -10.21 15.43 21.05
C GLY A 215 -9.00 16.20 20.57
N VAL A 216 -7.95 15.48 20.15
CA VAL A 216 -6.79 16.07 19.47
C VAL A 216 -7.33 16.98 18.36
N SER A 217 -7.29 18.28 18.60
CA SER A 217 -7.56 19.31 17.59
C SER A 217 -6.44 19.24 16.56
N ARG A 218 -6.51 18.22 15.68
CA ARG A 218 -5.69 18.14 14.48
C ARG A 218 -6.15 19.32 13.64
N SER A 219 -5.37 20.40 13.65
CA SER A 219 -5.45 21.41 12.60
C SER A 219 -5.48 20.66 11.26
N PRO A 220 -6.56 20.78 10.46
CA PRO A 220 -6.81 19.88 9.32
C PRO A 220 -5.75 20.01 8.22
N HIS A 221 -4.90 21.04 8.30
CA HIS A 221 -3.91 21.38 7.29
C HIS A 221 -2.46 21.06 7.69
N VAL A 222 -2.20 20.49 8.89
CA VAL A 222 -0.82 20.12 9.25
C VAL A 222 -0.37 18.88 8.50
N VAL A 223 0.80 18.99 7.87
CA VAL A 223 1.53 17.86 7.28
C VAL A 223 2.78 17.59 8.10
N LYS A 224 2.99 16.33 8.48
CA LYS A 224 4.26 15.84 9.04
C LYS A 224 4.87 14.85 8.09
N PHE A 225 6.15 15.01 7.81
CA PHE A 225 6.89 14.14 6.92
C PHE A 225 8.33 13.97 7.41
N GLU A 226 9.00 12.95 6.91
CA GLU A 226 10.37 12.61 7.24
C GLU A 226 11.23 12.80 5.99
N VAL A 227 12.41 13.39 6.19
CA VAL A 227 13.41 13.60 5.15
C VAL A 227 14.63 12.76 5.50
N GLN A 228 15.03 11.89 4.58
CA GLN A 228 16.13 10.98 4.79
C GLN A 228 17.05 10.97 3.56
N LEU A 229 18.36 11.10 3.79
CA LEU A 229 19.37 10.93 2.76
C LEU A 229 19.97 9.51 2.85
N TYR A 230 19.96 8.79 1.74
CA TYR A 230 20.53 7.46 1.60
C TYR A 230 21.73 7.50 0.65
N LYS A 231 22.70 6.60 0.87
CA LYS A 231 23.77 6.33 -0.09
C LYS A 231 23.35 5.17 -0.98
N THR A 232 23.44 5.35 -2.29
CA THR A 232 23.18 4.30 -3.29
C THR A 232 24.49 3.63 -3.72
N LEU A 233 24.39 2.51 -4.43
CA LEU A 233 25.56 1.73 -4.88
C LEU A 233 26.46 2.49 -5.86
N ASP A 234 25.93 3.46 -6.59
CA ASP A 234 26.64 4.23 -7.61
C ASP A 234 27.42 5.43 -7.03
N GLU A 235 27.73 5.44 -5.73
CA GLU A 235 28.27 6.62 -5.02
C GLU A 235 27.38 7.89 -5.15
N LYS A 236 26.09 7.70 -5.48
CA LYS A 236 25.09 8.77 -5.52
C LYS A 236 24.31 8.78 -4.21
N TYR A 237 23.78 9.95 -3.86
CA TYR A 237 22.90 10.10 -2.73
C TYR A 237 21.45 10.22 -3.20
N LEU A 238 20.54 9.62 -2.44
CA LEU A 238 19.11 9.63 -2.69
C LEU A 238 18.42 10.33 -1.53
N LEU A 239 17.77 11.46 -1.81
CA LEU A 239 16.91 12.16 -0.86
C LEU A 239 15.48 11.63 -0.97
N ASP A 240 14.99 11.07 0.12
CA ASP A 240 13.62 10.54 0.24
C ASP A 240 12.76 11.44 1.14
N LEU A 241 11.49 11.59 0.76
CA LEU A 241 10.48 12.32 1.52
C LEU A 241 9.31 11.38 1.81
N GLN A 242 9.14 11.03 3.09
CA GLN A 242 8.11 10.10 3.53
C GLN A 242 7.02 10.83 4.32
N ARG A 243 5.78 10.81 3.84
CA ARG A 243 4.65 11.33 4.61
C ARG A 243 4.42 10.48 5.85
N VAL A 244 4.39 11.13 7.02
CA VAL A 244 4.09 10.50 8.32
C VAL A 244 2.64 10.76 8.71
N GLN A 245 2.16 11.99 8.57
CA GLN A 245 0.81 12.40 8.97
C GLN A 245 0.32 13.57 8.12
N GLY A 246 -1.00 13.70 7.95
CA GLY A 246 -1.65 14.83 7.28
C GLY A 246 -2.18 14.51 5.88
N PRO A 247 -2.88 15.47 5.25
CA PRO A 247 -3.51 15.27 3.94
C PRO A 247 -2.51 14.97 2.83
N GLN A 248 -2.85 14.02 1.94
CA GLN A 248 -1.97 13.59 0.84
C GLN A 248 -1.72 14.69 -0.19
N MET A 249 -2.74 15.48 -0.55
CA MET A 249 -2.60 16.55 -1.53
C MET A 249 -1.66 17.65 -1.04
N LEU A 250 -1.81 18.09 0.22
CA LEU A 250 -0.91 19.07 0.83
C LEU A 250 0.54 18.54 0.92
N PHE A 251 0.71 17.24 1.17
CA PHE A 251 2.03 16.62 1.12
C PHE A 251 2.65 16.67 -0.29
N LEU A 252 1.87 16.42 -1.34
CA LEU A 252 2.36 16.53 -2.71
C LEU A 252 2.69 17.97 -3.10
N GLU A 253 1.90 18.94 -2.63
CA GLU A 253 2.17 20.37 -2.84
C GLU A 253 3.48 20.81 -2.21
N ILE A 254 3.73 20.45 -0.94
CA ILE A 254 5.00 20.80 -0.29
C ILE A 254 6.18 20.07 -0.96
N CYS A 255 6.02 18.82 -1.38
CA CYS A 255 7.06 18.11 -2.15
C CYS A 255 7.37 18.83 -3.46
N ALA A 256 6.35 19.26 -4.21
CA ALA A 256 6.54 20.00 -5.46
C ALA A 256 7.22 21.36 -5.22
N ALA A 257 6.78 22.11 -4.21
CA ALA A 257 7.38 23.39 -3.84
C ALA A 257 8.83 23.24 -3.38
N PHE A 258 9.11 22.19 -2.59
CA PHE A 258 10.45 21.84 -2.13
C PHE A 258 11.38 21.45 -3.28
N LEU A 259 10.91 20.62 -4.22
CA LEU A 259 11.67 20.26 -5.41
C LEU A 259 11.95 21.48 -6.31
N ALA A 260 11.02 22.42 -6.40
CA ALA A 260 11.23 23.66 -7.16
C ALA A 260 12.29 24.58 -6.53
N GLN A 261 12.46 24.52 -5.21
CA GLN A 261 13.47 25.31 -4.49
C GLN A 261 14.85 24.66 -4.47
N LEU A 262 14.92 23.33 -4.51
CA LEU A 262 16.15 22.58 -4.73
C LEU A 262 16.63 22.80 -6.16
N ARG A 263 17.16 23.99 -6.42
CA ARG A 263 17.78 24.36 -7.70
C ARG A 263 19.08 23.57 -7.86
N VAL A 264 18.94 22.41 -8.50
CA VAL A 264 20.01 21.60 -9.09
C VAL A 264 21.04 21.08 -8.09
N LEU A 265 20.74 19.90 -7.55
CA LEU A 265 21.69 18.97 -6.94
C LEU A 265 22.12 17.88 -7.93
#